data_AF-A0A925AEM8-F1
#
_entry.id   AF-A0A925AEM8-F1
#
_cell.length_a   1.000
_cell.length_b   1.000
_cell.length_c   1.000
_cell.angle_alpha   90.00
_cell.angle_beta   90.00
_cell.angle_gamma   90.00
#
_symmetry.space_group_name_H-M   'P 1'
#
loop_
_entity.id
_entity.type
_entity.pdbx_description
1 polymer ?
#
loop_
_entity_poly.entity_id
_entity_poly.type
_entity_poly.pdbx_seq_one_letter_code
_entity_poly.pdbx_strand_id
1 'polypeptide(L)'
;MSCDGNNATPPSPAIAPGSEEIDPAKAAVEIGRRGMDPRVLALVPSFDAPFFQAGLAGYSDSAMRLIARRHGCPFCVTESLLDRMLLGGGHGFDKADLDLIRGNLPSGEDDLPLAGQIIGSDPDEMAIAALKMIEQGARPDHQYRALAYDKNGFPHAGTDPRMKAWAA
;
A
#
# COMPACT_ATOMS: atom_id res chain seq x y z
N MET A 1 36.35 -3.63 -5.99
CA MET A 1 35.76 -2.28 -5.87
C MET A 1 35.64 -1.72 -7.27
N SER A 2 34.53 -2.02 -7.96
CA SER A 2 34.25 -1.58 -9.33
C SER A 2 32.79 -1.17 -9.35
N CYS A 3 32.56 0.12 -9.15
CA CYS A 3 31.23 0.74 -9.19
C CYS A 3 30.97 1.38 -10.57
N ASP A 4 31.35 0.70 -11.65
CA ASP A 4 31.18 1.19 -13.02
C ASP A 4 29.90 0.60 -13.66
N GLY A 5 28.77 0.85 -13.01
CA GLY A 5 27.46 0.57 -13.59
C GLY A 5 26.95 1.80 -14.34
N ASN A 6 26.96 1.76 -15.68
CA ASN A 6 26.52 2.84 -16.58
C ASN A 6 24.99 3.07 -16.59
N ASN A 7 24.27 2.68 -15.52
CA ASN A 7 22.81 2.68 -15.43
C ASN A 7 22.25 3.70 -14.43
N ALA A 8 23.11 4.49 -13.78
CA ALA A 8 22.68 5.56 -12.89
C ALA A 8 22.79 6.91 -13.63
N THR A 9 21.65 7.57 -13.84
CA THR A 9 21.62 9.00 -14.14
C THR A 9 22.49 9.73 -13.11
N PRO A 10 23.38 10.67 -13.52
CA PRO A 10 24.16 11.45 -12.56
C PRO A 10 23.24 12.06 -11.50
N PRO A 11 23.65 12.11 -10.22
CA PRO A 11 22.85 12.71 -9.16
C PRO A 11 22.55 14.16 -9.55
N SER A 12 21.32 14.39 -9.99
CA SER A 12 20.74 15.70 -10.18
C SER A 12 19.69 15.86 -9.09
N PRO A 13 19.49 17.06 -8.53
CA PRO A 13 18.35 17.31 -7.67
C PRO A 13 17.10 16.91 -8.45
N ALA A 14 16.43 15.84 -8.04
CA ALA A 14 15.09 15.49 -8.52
C ALA A 14 14.08 16.45 -7.86
N ILE A 15 14.29 17.75 -8.07
CA ILE A 15 13.43 18.83 -7.61
C ILE A 15 12.46 19.04 -8.77
N ALA A 16 11.24 18.54 -8.60
CA ALA A 16 10.16 18.86 -9.53
C ALA A 16 10.08 20.39 -9.64
N PRO A 17 10.03 20.97 -10.86
CA PRO A 17 9.94 22.43 -11.01
C PRO A 17 8.84 23.01 -10.11
N GLY A 18 9.19 24.02 -9.31
CA GLY A 18 8.30 24.62 -8.31
C GLY A 18 8.38 24.03 -6.90
N SER A 19 9.10 22.91 -6.66
CA SER A 19 9.24 22.39 -5.30
C SER A 19 10.12 23.26 -4.40
N GLU A 20 10.90 24.17 -4.96
CA GLU A 20 11.65 25.21 -4.24
C GLU A 20 10.74 26.19 -3.49
N GLU A 21 9.49 26.35 -3.95
CA GLU A 21 8.49 27.22 -3.32
C GLU A 21 7.69 26.50 -2.21
N ILE A 22 7.82 25.17 -2.12
CA ILE A 22 7.13 24.38 -1.10
C ILE A 22 7.85 24.59 0.23
N ASP A 23 7.16 25.21 1.18
CA ASP A 23 7.55 25.31 2.57
C ASP A 23 6.78 24.26 3.39
N PRO A 24 7.40 23.12 3.76
CA PRO A 24 6.71 22.04 4.46
C PRO A 24 6.16 22.47 5.82
N ALA A 25 6.82 23.42 6.50
CA ALA A 25 6.37 23.90 7.80
C ALA A 25 5.10 24.75 7.64
N LYS A 26 5.05 25.63 6.64
CA LYS A 26 3.81 26.38 6.34
C LYS A 26 2.68 25.45 5.92
N ALA A 27 2.95 24.47 5.05
CA ALA A 27 1.96 23.49 4.64
C ALA A 27 1.41 22.69 5.83
N ALA A 28 2.28 22.24 6.74
CA ALA A 28 1.88 21.54 7.95
C ALA A 28 0.99 22.42 8.88
N VAL A 29 1.33 23.71 9.05
CA VAL A 29 0.51 24.64 9.84
C VAL A 29 -0.87 24.87 9.21
N GLU A 30 -0.93 25.03 7.89
CA GLU A 30 -2.18 25.20 7.16
C GLU A 30 -3.07 23.94 7.30
N ILE A 31 -2.48 22.77 7.06
CA ILE A 31 -3.17 21.48 7.18
C ILE A 31 -3.64 21.26 8.63
N GLY A 32 -2.80 21.58 9.62
CA GLY A 32 -3.17 21.48 11.04
C GLY A 32 -4.35 22.38 11.43
N ARG A 33 -4.48 23.56 10.81
CA ARG A 33 -5.64 24.45 11.00
C ARG A 33 -6.90 23.94 10.32
N ARG A 34 -6.75 23.36 9.12
CA ARG A 34 -7.88 22.80 8.36
C ARG A 34 -8.39 21.50 8.98
N GLY A 35 -7.50 20.72 9.58
CA GLY A 35 -7.77 19.36 10.01
C GLY A 35 -7.83 18.38 8.83
N MET A 36 -8.32 17.17 9.11
CA MET A 36 -8.48 16.14 8.10
C MET A 36 -9.59 16.48 7.09
N ASP A 37 -9.40 16.09 5.82
CA ASP A 37 -10.45 16.21 4.80
C ASP A 37 -11.67 15.32 5.16
N PRO A 38 -12.90 15.85 5.13
CA PRO A 38 -14.10 15.09 5.48
C PRO A 38 -14.29 13.78 4.69
N ARG A 39 -13.77 13.71 3.45
CA ARG A 39 -13.84 12.49 2.62
C ARG A 39 -12.97 11.37 3.17
N VAL A 40 -11.85 11.71 3.82
CA VAL A 40 -10.99 10.71 4.49
C VAL A 40 -11.69 10.17 5.72
N LEU A 41 -12.27 11.05 6.54
CA LEU A 41 -13.06 10.67 7.73
C LEU A 41 -14.27 9.80 7.38
N ALA A 42 -14.91 10.04 6.22
CA ALA A 42 -16.03 9.23 5.76
C ALA A 42 -15.62 7.78 5.43
N LEU A 43 -14.39 7.57 4.96
CA LEU A 43 -13.86 6.23 4.64
C LEU A 43 -13.20 5.57 5.85
N VAL A 44 -12.48 6.34 6.67
CA VAL A 44 -11.73 5.87 7.83
C VAL A 44 -11.97 6.85 9.00
N PRO A 45 -13.02 6.64 9.81
CA PRO A 45 -13.41 7.60 10.85
C PRO A 45 -12.34 7.89 11.90
N SER A 46 -11.47 6.92 12.20
CA SER A 46 -10.35 7.07 13.14
C SER A 46 -9.10 7.70 12.53
N PHE A 47 -9.09 8.01 11.23
CA PHE A 47 -8.01 8.78 10.60
C PHE A 47 -8.24 10.27 10.79
N ASP A 48 -8.26 10.73 12.04
CA ASP A 48 -8.77 12.04 12.44
C ASP A 48 -7.73 13.15 12.56
N ALA A 49 -6.44 12.79 12.46
CA ALA A 49 -5.35 13.74 12.44
C ALA A 49 -4.61 13.72 11.10
N PRO A 50 -4.10 14.86 10.61
CA PRO A 50 -3.56 14.98 9.25
C PRO A 50 -2.12 14.46 9.13
N PHE A 51 -1.82 13.35 9.79
CA PHE A 51 -0.54 12.65 9.73
C PHE A 51 -0.78 11.15 9.89
N PHE A 52 0.11 10.35 9.33
CA PHE A 52 0.04 8.90 9.39
C PHE A 52 1.44 8.29 9.26
N GLN A 53 1.60 7.03 9.64
CA GLN A 53 2.84 6.31 9.38
C GLN A 53 2.91 5.88 7.92
N ALA A 54 3.88 6.40 7.18
CA ALA A 54 4.14 6.02 5.79
C ALA A 54 4.59 4.55 5.68
N GLY A 55 4.31 3.94 4.52
CA GLY A 55 4.78 2.60 4.17
C GLY A 55 6.26 2.65 3.80
N LEU A 56 7.07 1.84 4.49
CA LEU A 56 8.52 1.83 4.39
C LEU A 56 8.99 0.36 4.34
N ALA A 57 9.41 -0.09 3.17
CA ALA A 57 9.92 -1.45 2.99
C ALA A 57 11.10 -1.73 3.93
N GLY A 58 11.02 -2.83 4.69
CA GLY A 58 11.97 -3.24 5.71
C GLY A 58 11.81 -2.53 7.07
N TYR A 59 10.80 -1.68 7.25
CA TYR A 59 10.61 -0.90 8.48
C TYR A 59 9.18 -0.91 9.00
N SER A 60 8.17 -0.65 8.15
CA SER A 60 6.78 -0.46 8.58
C SER A 60 6.03 -1.78 8.85
N ASP A 61 6.71 -2.74 9.46
CA ASP A 61 6.15 -3.98 9.94
C ASP A 61 5.13 -3.75 11.07
N SER A 62 4.49 -4.81 11.55
CA SER A 62 3.47 -4.69 12.59
C SER A 62 4.00 -4.19 13.92
N ALA A 63 5.25 -4.51 14.28
CA ALA A 63 5.84 -4.04 15.53
C ALA A 63 6.00 -2.52 15.52
N MET A 64 6.51 -1.95 14.41
CA MET A 64 6.63 -0.51 14.24
C MET A 64 5.25 0.18 14.27
N ARG A 65 4.26 -0.38 13.55
CA ARG A 65 2.90 0.20 13.51
C ARG A 65 2.23 0.23 14.87
N LEU A 66 2.36 -0.85 15.66
CA LEU A 66 1.82 -0.89 17.03
C LEU A 66 2.47 0.18 17.92
N ILE A 67 3.77 0.42 17.77
CA ILE A 67 4.45 1.51 18.49
C ILE A 67 3.92 2.88 18.02
N ALA A 68 3.82 3.12 16.71
CA ALA A 68 3.28 4.38 16.20
C ALA A 68 1.86 4.66 16.71
N ARG A 69 0.99 3.65 16.74
CA ARG A 69 -0.36 3.77 17.30
C ARG A 69 -0.35 4.12 18.79
N ARG A 70 0.50 3.47 19.58
CA ARG A 70 0.68 3.81 21.01
C ARG A 70 1.14 5.25 21.21
N HIS A 71 1.78 5.85 20.20
CA HIS A 71 2.18 7.25 20.17
C HIS A 71 1.14 8.18 19.49
N GLY A 72 -0.07 7.69 19.22
CA GLY A 72 -1.17 8.51 18.70
C GLY A 72 -1.24 8.58 17.17
N CYS A 73 -0.58 7.66 16.45
CA CYS A 73 -0.72 7.58 15.01
C CYS A 73 -2.13 7.07 14.63
N PRO A 74 -2.94 7.86 13.90
CA PRO A 74 -4.34 7.52 13.64
C PRO A 74 -4.48 6.47 12.51
N PHE A 75 -3.48 6.37 11.64
CA PHE A 75 -3.48 5.51 10.46
C PHE A 75 -2.07 5.06 10.12
N CYS A 76 -1.93 3.83 9.65
CA CYS A 76 -0.64 3.27 9.24
C CYS A 76 -0.74 2.63 7.86
N VAL A 77 0.38 2.57 7.17
CA VAL A 77 0.54 1.84 5.90
C VAL A 77 1.56 0.73 6.11
N THR A 78 1.29 -0.44 5.54
CA THR A 78 2.21 -1.59 5.59
C THR A 78 3.47 -1.33 4.77
N GLU A 79 4.41 -2.26 4.80
CA GLU A 79 5.47 -2.29 3.80
C GLU A 79 4.89 -2.52 2.40
N SER A 80 5.67 -2.15 1.39
CA SER A 80 5.33 -2.41 -0.01
C SER A 80 5.50 -3.89 -0.34
N LEU A 81 4.42 -4.53 -0.79
CA LEU A 81 4.46 -5.90 -1.31
C LEU A 81 4.37 -5.91 -2.84
N LEU A 82 5.22 -6.70 -3.50
CA LEU A 82 5.13 -6.91 -4.94
C LEU A 82 3.89 -7.74 -5.27
N ASP A 83 3.09 -7.26 -6.21
CA ASP A 83 1.90 -7.93 -6.75
C ASP A 83 2.16 -9.41 -7.10
N ARG A 84 3.27 -9.69 -7.79
CA ARG A 84 3.65 -11.06 -8.17
C ARG A 84 4.02 -11.93 -6.99
N MET A 85 4.61 -11.38 -5.92
CA MET A 85 4.84 -12.14 -4.68
C MET A 85 3.50 -12.48 -4.03
N LEU A 86 2.56 -11.52 -4.00
CA LEU A 86 1.21 -11.78 -3.52
C LEU A 86 0.51 -12.87 -4.35
N LEU A 87 0.69 -12.93 -5.67
CA LEU A 87 0.04 -13.93 -6.54
C LEU A 87 0.78 -15.27 -6.63
N GLY A 88 2.08 -15.30 -6.33
CA GLY A 88 3.03 -16.36 -6.69
C GLY A 88 2.98 -17.66 -5.89
N GLY A 89 1.97 -17.86 -5.04
CA GLY A 89 1.90 -18.96 -4.05
C GLY A 89 2.34 -20.34 -4.57
N GLY A 90 3.22 -20.99 -3.81
CA GLY A 90 3.81 -22.29 -4.14
C GLY A 90 5.02 -22.67 -3.26
N HIS A 91 5.35 -23.97 -3.23
CA HIS A 91 6.34 -24.61 -2.33
C HIS A 91 7.77 -24.06 -2.32
N GLY A 92 8.19 -23.27 -3.32
CA GLY A 92 9.48 -22.56 -3.34
C GLY A 92 9.45 -21.18 -2.69
N PHE A 93 8.26 -20.64 -2.45
CA PHE A 93 7.99 -19.34 -1.85
C PHE A 93 7.42 -19.47 -0.41
N ASP A 94 6.76 -20.57 -0.07
CA ASP A 94 6.01 -20.73 1.20
C ASP A 94 6.79 -20.49 2.52
N LYS A 95 8.12 -20.67 2.59
CA LYS A 95 8.84 -20.63 3.89
C LYS A 95 9.60 -19.33 4.17
N ALA A 96 10.12 -18.66 3.15
CA ALA A 96 10.78 -17.36 3.33
C ALA A 96 9.77 -16.20 3.23
N ASP A 97 8.67 -16.41 2.51
CA ASP A 97 7.74 -15.36 2.10
C ASP A 97 6.55 -15.19 3.08
N LEU A 98 6.16 -16.24 3.81
CA LEU A 98 5.19 -16.11 4.90
C LEU A 98 5.70 -15.20 6.02
N ASP A 99 7.01 -15.23 6.33
CA ASP A 99 7.61 -14.32 7.31
C ASP A 99 7.72 -12.88 6.76
N LEU A 100 7.92 -12.71 5.44
CA LEU A 100 7.91 -11.40 4.76
C LEU A 100 6.51 -10.76 4.71
N ILE A 101 5.46 -11.57 4.54
CA ILE A 101 4.07 -11.07 4.49
C ILE A 101 3.48 -10.95 5.90
N ARG A 102 3.99 -11.68 6.90
CA ARG A 102 3.54 -11.59 8.30
C ARG A 102 3.61 -10.19 8.88
N GLY A 103 4.68 -9.44 8.60
CA GLY A 103 4.79 -8.03 8.99
C GLY A 103 3.72 -7.14 8.36
N ASN A 104 3.17 -7.56 7.21
CA ASN A 104 2.17 -6.84 6.44
C ASN A 104 0.73 -7.29 6.73
N LEU A 105 0.55 -8.38 7.47
CA LEU A 105 -0.74 -8.80 7.99
C LEU A 105 -1.10 -7.95 9.22
N PRO A 106 -2.38 -7.58 9.40
CA PRO A 106 -2.83 -6.93 10.63
C PRO A 106 -2.51 -7.80 11.84
N SER A 107 -1.86 -7.23 12.86
CA SER A 107 -1.49 -7.94 14.10
C SER A 107 -2.58 -7.89 15.18
N GLY A 108 -3.85 -7.85 14.78
CA GLY A 108 -5.02 -7.73 15.65
C GLY A 108 -5.77 -6.40 15.48
N GLU A 109 -6.81 -6.18 16.28
CA GLU A 109 -7.62 -4.96 16.25
C GLU A 109 -6.80 -3.70 16.58
N ASP A 110 -5.80 -3.85 17.45
CA ASP A 110 -4.88 -2.78 17.81
C ASP A 110 -4.02 -2.28 16.64
N ASP A 111 -3.94 -3.02 15.53
CA ASP A 111 -3.19 -2.63 14.33
C ASP A 111 -4.10 -1.94 13.28
N LEU A 112 -5.39 -1.72 13.57
CA LEU A 112 -6.36 -1.09 12.68
C LEU A 112 -6.64 0.38 13.08
N PRO A 113 -6.95 1.29 12.11
CA PRO A 113 -7.11 1.07 10.66
C PRO A 113 -5.80 1.08 9.85
N LEU A 114 -5.64 0.11 8.95
CA LEU A 114 -4.41 -0.14 8.18
C LEU A 114 -4.67 -0.09 6.68
N ALA A 115 -3.77 0.50 5.90
CA ALA A 115 -3.73 0.30 4.45
C ALA A 115 -2.58 -0.62 4.06
N GLY A 116 -2.88 -1.56 3.17
CA GLY A 116 -1.87 -2.35 2.50
C GLY A 116 -1.29 -1.62 1.28
N GLN A 117 0.02 -1.68 1.11
CA GLN A 117 0.72 -1.08 -0.02
C GLN A 117 1.15 -2.15 -1.03
N ILE A 118 0.80 -1.94 -2.29
CA ILE A 118 1.15 -2.83 -3.40
C ILE A 118 2.02 -2.08 -4.39
N ILE A 119 3.10 -2.73 -4.82
CA ILE A 119 3.95 -2.28 -5.93
C ILE A 119 3.80 -3.26 -7.08
N GLY A 120 3.74 -2.72 -8.29
CA GLY A 120 3.41 -3.50 -9.47
C GLY A 120 3.44 -2.65 -10.74
N SER A 121 3.26 -3.31 -11.88
CA SER A 121 3.20 -2.62 -13.19
C SER A 121 2.09 -3.12 -14.09
N ASP A 122 1.57 -4.32 -13.84
CA ASP A 122 0.43 -4.86 -14.56
C ASP A 122 -0.86 -4.55 -13.77
N PRO A 123 -1.84 -3.87 -14.39
CA PRO A 123 -3.04 -3.43 -13.67
C PRO A 123 -3.91 -4.61 -13.19
N ASP A 124 -3.93 -5.72 -13.91
CA ASP A 124 -4.71 -6.90 -13.54
C ASP A 124 -4.02 -7.65 -12.38
N GLU A 125 -2.69 -7.78 -12.42
CA GLU A 125 -1.91 -8.31 -11.29
C GLU A 125 -2.15 -7.48 -10.02
N MET A 126 -2.06 -6.14 -10.12
CA MET A 126 -2.25 -5.23 -8.99
C MET A 126 -3.69 -5.29 -8.43
N ALA A 127 -4.71 -5.37 -9.29
CA ALA A 127 -6.11 -5.47 -8.87
C ALA A 127 -6.37 -6.78 -8.10
N ILE A 128 -5.84 -7.90 -8.58
CA ILE A 128 -5.99 -9.19 -7.89
C ILE A 128 -5.16 -9.25 -6.62
N ALA A 129 -3.96 -8.67 -6.61
CA ALA A 129 -3.15 -8.55 -5.39
C ALA A 129 -3.91 -7.77 -4.30
N ALA A 130 -4.59 -6.67 -4.66
CA ALA A 130 -5.44 -5.91 -3.74
C ALA A 130 -6.61 -6.74 -3.22
N LEU A 131 -7.29 -7.47 -4.10
CA LEU A 131 -8.38 -8.38 -3.72
C LEU A 131 -7.89 -9.45 -2.74
N LYS A 132 -6.77 -10.11 -3.05
CA LYS A 132 -6.17 -11.14 -2.21
C LYS A 132 -5.79 -10.62 -0.83
N MET A 133 -5.28 -9.38 -0.77
CA MET A 133 -4.91 -8.71 0.46
C MET A 133 -6.12 -8.39 1.35
N ILE A 134 -7.21 -7.88 0.77
CA ILE A 134 -8.48 -7.62 1.48
C ILE A 134 -9.08 -8.91 2.01
N GLU A 135 -9.07 -9.97 1.20
CA GLU A 135 -9.67 -11.26 1.56
C GLU A 135 -8.78 -12.13 2.44
N GLN A 136 -7.54 -11.72 2.70
CA GLN A 136 -6.57 -12.44 3.53
C GLN A 136 -6.46 -13.93 3.15
N GLY A 137 -6.46 -14.23 1.86
CA GLY A 137 -6.30 -15.60 1.39
C GLY A 137 -7.55 -16.49 1.54
N ALA A 138 -8.75 -15.92 1.60
CA ALA A 138 -10.01 -16.69 1.60
C ALA A 138 -10.18 -17.65 0.40
N ARG A 139 -9.39 -17.47 -0.67
CA ARG A 139 -9.31 -18.36 -1.84
C ARG A 139 -7.93 -19.00 -1.95
N PRO A 140 -7.82 -20.18 -2.57
CA PRO A 140 -6.52 -20.76 -2.91
C PRO A 140 -5.81 -19.97 -4.02
N ASP A 141 -4.48 -19.98 -4.00
CA ASP A 141 -3.63 -19.14 -4.88
C ASP A 141 -3.89 -19.31 -6.38
N HIS A 142 -4.26 -20.51 -6.82
CA HIS A 142 -4.59 -20.76 -8.22
C HIS A 142 -5.84 -19.99 -8.69
N GLN A 143 -6.80 -19.71 -7.80
CA GLN A 143 -7.99 -18.94 -8.16
C GLN A 143 -7.66 -17.47 -8.37
N TYR A 144 -6.81 -16.88 -7.52
CA TYR A 144 -6.31 -15.53 -7.74
C TYR A 144 -5.54 -15.42 -9.05
N ARG A 145 -4.63 -16.38 -9.33
CA ARG A 145 -3.90 -16.41 -10.59
C ARG A 145 -4.80 -16.54 -11.81
N ALA A 146 -5.86 -17.36 -11.72
CA ALA A 146 -6.83 -17.45 -12.80
C ALA A 146 -7.53 -16.10 -13.07
N LEU A 147 -7.86 -15.34 -12.03
CA LEU A 147 -8.47 -14.02 -12.19
C LEU A 147 -7.51 -12.99 -12.81
N ALA A 148 -6.21 -13.11 -12.54
CA ALA A 148 -5.19 -12.18 -13.05
C ALA A 148 -4.75 -12.52 -14.48
N TYR A 149 -4.66 -13.81 -14.85
CA TYR A 149 -3.97 -14.25 -16.06
C TYR A 149 -4.86 -14.97 -17.09
N ASP A 150 -6.08 -15.40 -16.74
CA ASP A 150 -6.95 -16.07 -17.70
C ASP A 150 -7.57 -15.08 -18.70
N LYS A 151 -7.86 -15.54 -19.93
CA LYS A 151 -8.47 -14.73 -20.99
C LYS A 151 -9.87 -14.20 -20.62
N ASN A 152 -10.53 -14.86 -19.66
CA ASN A 152 -11.80 -14.46 -19.07
C ASN A 152 -11.61 -13.93 -17.63
N GLY A 153 -10.40 -13.51 -17.26
CA GLY A 153 -10.06 -12.85 -16.00
C GLY A 153 -10.79 -11.52 -15.83
N PHE A 154 -10.27 -10.61 -15.00
CA PHE A 154 -10.99 -9.36 -14.66
C PHE A 154 -11.68 -8.71 -15.86
N PRO A 155 -12.98 -8.38 -15.75
CA PRO A 155 -13.68 -7.81 -16.88
C PRO A 155 -13.12 -6.40 -17.09
N HIS A 156 -12.73 -6.05 -18.33
CA HIS A 156 -12.03 -4.80 -18.65
C HIS A 156 -12.57 -3.60 -17.85
N ALA A 157 -11.68 -2.77 -17.31
CA ALA A 157 -12.02 -1.63 -16.46
C ALA A 157 -13.23 -0.86 -17.04
N GLY A 158 -14.39 -1.01 -16.40
CA GLY A 158 -15.67 -0.51 -16.91
C GLY A 158 -16.86 -1.46 -16.77
N THR A 159 -16.63 -2.76 -16.53
CA THR A 159 -17.72 -3.75 -16.46
C THR A 159 -18.04 -4.29 -15.06
N ASP A 160 -17.26 -3.98 -14.02
CA ASP A 160 -17.61 -4.37 -12.64
C ASP A 160 -18.79 -3.51 -12.13
N PRO A 161 -19.94 -4.11 -11.80
CA PRO A 161 -21.12 -3.37 -11.31
C PRO A 161 -20.85 -2.56 -10.02
N ARG A 162 -19.86 -2.94 -9.22
CA ARG A 162 -19.51 -2.27 -7.96
C ARG A 162 -18.71 -0.99 -8.17
N MET A 163 -18.01 -0.82 -9.30
CA MET A 163 -17.34 0.45 -9.62
C MET A 163 -18.33 1.59 -9.91
N LYS A 164 -19.55 1.28 -10.36
CA LYS A 164 -20.62 2.28 -10.50
C LYS A 164 -21.05 2.89 -9.16
N ALA A 165 -20.84 2.18 -8.05
CA ALA A 165 -21.21 2.65 -6.71
C ALA A 165 -20.20 3.64 -6.11
N TRP A 166 -19.00 3.77 -6.68
CA TRP A 166 -17.98 4.73 -6.23
C TRP A 166 -17.95 6.01 -7.06
N ALA A 167 -18.66 6.03 -8.20
CA ALA A 167 -18.77 7.19 -9.09
C ALA A 167 -20.06 8.00 -8.88
N ALA A 168 -20.81 7.70 -7.81
CA ALA A 168 -22.00 8.44 -7.37
C ALA A 168 -21.72 9.08 -6.01
#